data_AF-A0A349EJ13-F1
#
_entry.id   AF-A0A349EJ13-F1
#
_cell.length_a   1.000
_cell.length_b   1.000
_cell.length_c   1.000
_cell.angle_alpha   90.00
_cell.angle_beta   90.00
_cell.angle_gamma   90.00
#
_symmetry.space_group_name_H-M   'P 1'
#
loop_
_entity.id
_entity.type
_entity.pdbx_description
1 polymer ?
#
loop_
_entity_poly.entity_id
_entity_poly.type
_entity_poly.pdbx_seq_one_letter_code
_entity_poly.pdbx_strand_id
1 'polypeptide(L)'
;MAVEMLSGRILAPNFGNSIHVWGAIITLFMLALSVGYLLGGWWSVHQPSLRRLALILIIAAIATLPVIIMGDATLDWIFEKVHDPRYGSLLASTLLFFIPTVVSGMVSPYAVRLLVAESRLSGQFAGQLYFVSTFGSAAGTLLTSFYLVLYFEIQQVIAGLIGVSLMLGALTLLLGPATDESR
;
A
#
# COMPACT_ATOMS: atom_id res chain seq x y z
N MET A 1 -4.28 0.46 -3.48
CA MET A 1 -5.10 0.81 -4.67
C MET A 1 -4.84 2.22 -5.20
N ALA A 2 -4.93 3.30 -4.43
CA ALA A 2 -4.70 4.65 -4.99
C ALA A 2 -3.32 4.79 -5.66
N VAL A 3 -2.24 4.35 -4.99
CA VAL A 3 -0.88 4.32 -5.56
C VAL A 3 -0.78 3.43 -6.81
N GLU A 4 -1.51 2.30 -6.85
CA GLU A 4 -1.59 1.42 -8.02
C GLU A 4 -2.25 2.09 -9.23
N MET A 5 -3.27 2.93 -9.00
CA MET A 5 -3.88 3.71 -10.09
C MET A 5 -2.92 4.78 -10.60
N LEU A 6 -2.14 5.38 -9.70
CA LEU A 6 -1.14 6.39 -10.07
C LEU A 6 0.08 5.77 -10.75
N SER A 7 0.47 4.52 -10.43
CA SER A 7 1.64 3.88 -11.02
C SER A 7 1.55 3.76 -12.54
N GLY A 8 0.34 3.54 -13.09
CA GLY A 8 0.14 3.56 -14.54
C GLY A 8 0.51 4.90 -15.17
N ARG A 9 0.18 6.01 -14.51
CA ARG A 9 0.55 7.36 -14.98
C ARG A 9 2.03 7.68 -14.75
N ILE A 10 2.61 7.17 -13.67
CA ILE A 10 4.04 7.33 -13.34
C ILE A 10 4.91 6.59 -14.38
N LEU A 11 4.49 5.40 -14.82
CA LEU A 11 5.26 4.60 -15.79
C LEU A 11 5.03 5.01 -17.25
N ALA A 12 3.91 5.68 -17.55
CA ALA A 12 3.52 6.00 -18.93
C ALA A 12 4.56 6.82 -19.73
N PRO A 13 5.27 7.82 -19.15
CA PRO A 13 6.26 8.59 -19.91
C PRO A 13 7.39 7.74 -20.48
N ASN A 14 7.88 6.76 -19.70
CA ASN A 14 9.00 5.90 -20.11
C ASN A 14 8.53 4.65 -20.86
N PHE A 15 7.47 3.98 -20.41
CA PHE A 15 7.09 2.64 -20.92
C PHE A 15 5.76 2.64 -21.70
N GLY A 16 5.05 3.76 -21.75
CA GLY A 16 3.74 3.87 -22.41
C GLY A 16 2.59 3.21 -21.62
N ASN A 17 1.44 3.05 -22.29
CA ASN A 17 0.19 2.62 -21.65
C ASN A 17 -0.35 1.29 -22.22
N SER A 18 0.53 0.35 -22.55
CA SER A 18 0.15 -0.91 -23.18
C SER A 18 -0.44 -1.93 -22.19
N ILE A 19 -1.08 -2.98 -22.71
CA ILE A 19 -1.56 -4.12 -21.90
C ILE A 19 -0.43 -4.80 -21.12
N HIS A 20 0.81 -4.73 -21.62
CA HIS A 20 1.97 -5.28 -20.95
C HIS A 20 2.32 -4.48 -19.69
N VAL A 21 2.25 -3.14 -19.76
CA VAL A 21 2.53 -2.26 -18.61
C VAL A 21 1.47 -2.43 -17.52
N TRP A 22 0.19 -2.43 -17.90
CA TRP A 22 -0.89 -2.70 -16.94
C TRP A 22 -0.84 -4.11 -16.37
N GLY A 23 -0.49 -5.10 -17.20
CA GLY A 23 -0.27 -6.47 -16.75
C GLY A 23 0.85 -6.56 -15.70
N ALA A 24 1.95 -5.83 -15.90
CA ALA A 24 3.05 -5.75 -14.95
C ALA A 24 2.64 -5.08 -13.63
N ILE A 25 1.91 -3.96 -13.69
CA ILE A 25 1.39 -3.26 -12.51
C ILE A 25 0.48 -4.18 -11.70
N ILE A 26 -0.56 -4.75 -12.31
CA ILE A 26 -1.53 -5.61 -11.61
C ILE A 26 -0.80 -6.82 -11.00
N THR A 27 0.06 -7.49 -11.76
CA THR A 27 0.81 -8.67 -11.29
C THR A 27 1.65 -8.32 -10.07
N LEU A 28 2.37 -7.20 -10.13
CA LEU A 28 3.16 -6.75 -9.00
C LEU A 28 2.29 -6.48 -7.77
N PHE A 29 1.25 -5.66 -7.89
CA PHE A 29 0.46 -5.25 -6.75
C PHE A 29 -0.25 -6.45 -6.12
N MET A 30 -0.79 -7.37 -6.92
CA MET A 30 -1.39 -8.61 -6.40
C MET A 30 -0.36 -9.51 -5.69
N LEU A 31 0.84 -9.66 -6.26
CA LEU A 31 1.90 -10.48 -5.66
C LEU A 31 2.43 -9.85 -4.36
N ALA A 32 2.72 -8.55 -4.39
CA ALA A 32 3.19 -7.79 -3.23
C ALA A 32 2.14 -7.80 -2.10
N LEU A 33 0.86 -7.59 -2.43
CA LEU A 33 -0.23 -7.72 -1.45
C LEU A 33 -0.32 -9.13 -0.89
N SER A 34 -0.22 -10.18 -1.72
CA SER A 34 -0.22 -11.58 -1.27
C SER A 34 0.90 -11.85 -0.26
N VAL A 35 2.13 -11.38 -0.56
CA VAL A 35 3.27 -11.46 0.36
C VAL A 35 2.99 -10.67 1.64
N GLY A 36 2.45 -9.45 1.52
CA GLY A 36 2.03 -8.63 2.65
C GLY A 36 0.99 -9.32 3.53
N TYR A 37 0.01 -10.00 2.93
CA TYR A 37 -1.01 -10.75 3.68
C TYR A 37 -0.40 -11.88 4.50
N LEU A 38 0.53 -12.63 3.90
CA LEU A 38 1.25 -13.70 4.58
C LEU A 38 2.09 -13.16 5.74
N LEU A 39 2.90 -12.12 5.49
CA LEU A 39 3.78 -11.53 6.50
C LEU A 39 2.99 -10.86 7.62
N GLY A 40 1.92 -10.13 7.30
CA GLY A 40 1.05 -9.49 8.27
C GLY A 40 0.31 -10.51 9.14
N GLY A 41 -0.18 -11.59 8.54
CA GLY A 41 -0.78 -12.71 9.26
C GLY A 41 0.20 -13.37 10.22
N TRP A 42 1.40 -13.72 9.74
CA TRP A 42 2.45 -14.32 10.57
C TRP A 42 2.90 -13.40 11.72
N TRP A 43 3.12 -12.11 11.43
CA TRP A 43 3.58 -11.16 12.45
C TRP A 43 2.51 -10.84 13.49
N SER A 44 1.23 -10.92 13.12
CA SER A 44 0.10 -10.71 14.03
C SER A 44 0.00 -11.76 15.14
N VAL A 45 0.59 -12.95 14.96
CA VAL A 45 0.54 -14.01 15.98
C VAL A 45 1.42 -13.68 17.19
N HIS A 46 2.47 -12.87 17.01
CA HIS A 46 3.49 -12.61 18.02
C HIS A 46 3.19 -11.32 18.80
N GLN A 47 2.31 -11.36 19.81
CA GLN A 47 1.91 -10.18 20.62
C GLN A 47 1.30 -9.05 19.77
N PRO A 48 0.09 -9.25 19.23
CA PRO A 48 -0.59 -8.24 18.42
C PRO A 48 -0.95 -7.03 19.29
N SER A 49 -0.38 -5.87 18.97
CA SER A 49 -0.70 -4.58 19.60
C SER A 49 -1.10 -3.51 18.60
N LEU A 50 -1.90 -2.54 19.04
CA LEU A 50 -2.25 -1.34 18.26
C LEU A 50 -1.01 -0.52 17.89
N ARG A 51 0.01 -0.49 18.76
CA ARG A 51 1.29 0.20 18.50
C ARG A 51 1.98 -0.35 17.25
N ARG A 52 2.04 -1.67 17.12
CA ARG A 52 2.64 -2.32 15.95
C ARG A 52 1.82 -2.12 14.69
N LEU A 53 0.48 -2.12 14.76
CA LEU A 53 -0.37 -1.74 13.62
C LEU A 53 -0.05 -0.31 13.15
N ALA A 54 0.10 0.62 14.09
CA ALA A 54 0.47 2.00 13.79
C ALA A 54 1.85 2.09 13.14
N LEU A 55 2.83 1.31 13.61
CA LEU A 55 4.14 1.21 12.98
C LEU A 55 4.05 0.66 11.54
N ILE A 56 3.21 -0.33 11.26
CA ILE A 56 2.99 -0.82 9.88
C ILE A 56 2.51 0.32 8.98
N LEU A 57 1.54 1.12 9.43
CA LEU A 57 1.04 2.27 8.67
C LEU A 57 2.13 3.31 8.40
N ILE A 58 2.93 3.63 9.43
CA ILE A 58 4.03 4.60 9.31
C ILE A 58 5.11 4.07 8.38
N ILE A 59 5.52 2.81 8.51
CA ILE A 59 6.53 2.18 7.66
C ILE A 59 6.03 2.11 6.21
N ALA A 60 4.76 1.77 5.97
CA ALA A 60 4.17 1.77 4.63
C ALA A 60 4.23 3.18 4.00
N ALA A 61 3.90 4.21 4.77
CA ALA A 61 3.95 5.60 4.32
C ALA A 61 5.40 6.02 3.99
N ILE A 62 6.35 5.75 4.88
CA ILE A 62 7.78 6.05 4.67
C ILE A 62 8.33 5.27 3.48
N ALA A 63 7.98 3.99 3.34
CA ALA A 63 8.39 3.16 2.21
C ALA A 63 7.84 3.65 0.86
N THR A 64 6.83 4.52 0.87
CA THR A 64 6.28 5.15 -0.34
C THR A 64 7.02 6.44 -0.70
N LEU A 65 7.78 7.06 0.22
CA LEU A 65 8.53 8.30 -0.05
C LEU A 65 9.53 8.21 -1.22
N PRO A 66 10.29 7.10 -1.41
CA PRO A 66 11.21 6.98 -2.54
C PRO A 66 10.54 7.14 -3.90
N VAL A 67 9.25 6.82 -4.02
CA VAL A 67 8.47 7.04 -5.25
C VAL A 67 8.44 8.51 -5.64
N ILE A 68 8.33 9.43 -4.67
CA ILE A 68 8.31 10.87 -4.93
C ILE A 68 9.72 11.40 -5.16
N ILE A 69 10.68 10.99 -4.32
CA ILE A 69 12.02 11.61 -4.30
C ILE A 69 12.90 11.09 -5.45
N MET A 70 12.78 9.80 -5.75
CA MET A 70 13.69 9.09 -6.65
C MET A 70 12.95 8.43 -7.83
N GLY A 71 11.63 8.63 -7.96
CA GLY A 71 10.79 7.98 -8.98
C GLY A 71 11.30 8.23 -10.39
N ASP A 72 11.37 9.49 -10.81
CA ASP A 72 11.76 9.88 -12.17
C ASP A 72 13.18 9.40 -12.50
N ALA A 73 14.15 9.65 -11.61
CA ALA A 73 15.53 9.21 -11.80
C ALA A 73 15.66 7.67 -11.89
N THR A 74 14.85 6.94 -11.12
CA THR A 74 14.83 5.46 -11.17
C THR A 74 14.22 4.98 -12.48
N LEU A 75 13.12 5.59 -12.94
CA LEU A 75 12.46 5.24 -14.19
C LEU A 75 13.37 5.48 -15.40
N ASP A 76 14.03 6.64 -15.45
CA ASP A 76 14.95 6.98 -16.53
C ASP A 76 16.13 6.00 -16.58
N TRP A 77 16.74 5.71 -15.43
CA TRP A 77 17.85 4.74 -15.34
C TRP A 77 17.45 3.33 -15.78
N ILE A 78 16.22 2.89 -15.46
CA ILE A 78 15.72 1.59 -15.91
C ILE A 78 15.47 1.62 -17.41
N PHE A 79 14.85 2.68 -17.91
CA PHE A 79 14.50 2.82 -19.32
C PHE A 79 15.74 2.77 -20.22
N GLU A 80 16.82 3.44 -19.83
CA GLU A 80 18.12 3.40 -20.53
C GLU A 80 18.71 1.98 -20.62
N LYS A 81 18.42 1.11 -19.66
CA LYS A 81 18.95 -0.25 -19.60
C LYS A 81 18.01 -1.30 -20.20
N VAL A 82 16.71 -1.10 -20.05
CA VAL A 82 15.66 -2.06 -20.43
C VAL A 82 14.55 -1.30 -21.15
N HIS A 83 14.74 -1.15 -22.47
CA HIS A 83 13.82 -0.42 -23.34
C HIS A 83 12.52 -1.19 -23.63
N ASP A 84 12.52 -2.53 -23.51
CA ASP A 84 11.30 -3.33 -23.73
C ASP A 84 10.26 -3.00 -22.64
N PRO A 85 9.10 -2.43 -23.00
CA PRO A 85 8.09 -2.05 -22.02
C PRO A 85 7.61 -3.19 -21.14
N ARG A 86 7.67 -4.45 -21.60
CA ARG A 86 7.24 -5.62 -20.81
C ARG A 86 8.12 -5.81 -19.58
N TYR A 87 9.42 -5.84 -19.79
CA TYR A 87 10.39 -6.10 -18.73
C TYR A 87 10.77 -4.83 -17.97
N GLY A 88 10.88 -3.70 -18.68
CA GLY A 88 11.18 -2.40 -18.09
C GLY A 88 10.10 -1.95 -17.10
N SER A 89 8.82 -2.02 -17.48
CA SER A 89 7.72 -1.66 -16.58
C SER A 89 7.58 -2.60 -15.39
N LEU A 90 7.83 -3.91 -15.57
CA LEU A 90 7.80 -4.87 -14.48
C LEU A 90 8.93 -4.61 -13.47
N LEU A 91 10.15 -4.36 -13.95
CA LEU A 91 11.29 -4.06 -13.09
C LEU A 91 11.12 -2.72 -12.38
N ALA A 92 10.67 -1.69 -13.09
CA ALA A 92 10.37 -0.37 -12.53
C ALA A 92 9.28 -0.44 -11.47
N SER A 93 8.17 -1.10 -11.78
CA SER A 93 7.09 -1.27 -10.83
C SER A 93 7.60 -2.00 -9.59
N THR A 94 8.36 -3.09 -9.77
CA THR A 94 8.91 -3.88 -8.67
C THR A 94 9.81 -3.05 -7.77
N LEU A 95 10.75 -2.31 -8.34
CA LEU A 95 11.71 -1.53 -7.56
C LEU A 95 11.03 -0.40 -6.77
N LEU A 96 10.02 0.26 -7.36
CA LEU A 96 9.36 1.40 -6.75
C LEU A 96 8.22 1.02 -5.80
N PHE A 97 7.42 0.01 -6.14
CA PHE A 97 6.16 -0.25 -5.44
C PHE A 97 6.12 -1.55 -4.64
N PHE A 98 7.08 -2.47 -4.81
CA PHE A 98 7.03 -3.77 -4.12
C PHE A 98 7.02 -3.59 -2.60
N ILE A 99 8.04 -2.94 -2.04
CA ILE A 99 8.18 -2.74 -0.60
C ILE A 99 6.98 -2.01 0.01
N PRO A 100 6.58 -0.80 -0.45
CA PRO A 100 5.44 -0.11 0.15
C PRO A 100 4.13 -0.91 0.04
N THR A 101 3.94 -1.66 -1.04
CA THR A 101 2.74 -2.48 -1.22
C THR A 101 2.74 -3.70 -0.32
N VAL A 102 3.88 -4.38 -0.12
CA VAL A 102 4.01 -5.49 0.84
C VAL A 102 3.66 -5.00 2.24
N VAL A 103 4.26 -3.90 2.69
CA VAL A 103 4.01 -3.37 4.04
C VAL A 103 2.55 -2.93 4.19
N SER A 104 1.98 -2.27 3.18
CA SER A 104 0.55 -1.90 3.17
C SER A 104 -0.36 -3.13 3.24
N GLY A 105 0.00 -4.22 2.55
CA GLY A 105 -0.73 -5.48 2.58
C GLY A 105 -0.79 -6.11 3.97
N MET A 106 0.19 -5.86 4.83
CA MET A 106 0.21 -6.41 6.19
C MET A 106 -0.91 -5.86 7.09
N VAL A 107 -1.47 -4.69 6.76
CA VAL A 107 -2.45 -3.97 7.61
C VAL A 107 -3.70 -4.81 7.86
N SER A 108 -4.30 -5.38 6.81
CA SER A 108 -5.58 -6.10 6.91
C SER A 108 -5.52 -7.34 7.80
N PRO A 109 -4.66 -8.35 7.57
CA PRO A 109 -4.61 -9.53 8.43
C PRO A 109 -4.19 -9.17 9.87
N TYR A 110 -3.34 -8.15 10.05
CA TYR A 110 -2.94 -7.69 11.37
C TYR A 110 -4.11 -7.05 12.13
N ALA A 111 -4.93 -6.24 11.46
CA ALA A 111 -6.13 -5.65 12.03
C ALA A 111 -7.20 -6.71 12.36
N VAL A 112 -7.38 -7.75 11.52
CA VAL A 112 -8.27 -8.88 11.87
C VAL A 112 -7.85 -9.49 13.20
N ARG A 113 -6.54 -9.75 13.39
CA ARG A 113 -6.03 -10.36 14.61
C ARG A 113 -6.27 -9.50 15.85
N LEU A 114 -6.19 -8.18 15.75
CA LEU A 114 -6.48 -7.26 16.86
C LEU A 114 -7.97 -7.23 17.22
N LEU A 115 -8.86 -7.38 16.23
CA LEU A 115 -10.31 -7.37 16.45
C LEU A 115 -10.84 -8.70 16.99
N VAL A 116 -10.13 -9.80 16.70
CA VAL A 116 -10.57 -11.16 17.06
C VAL A 116 -9.86 -11.62 18.33
N ALA A 117 -10.45 -11.29 19.49
CA ALA A 117 -10.05 -11.85 20.78
C ALA A 117 -10.67 -13.24 21.05
N GLU A 118 -11.86 -13.51 20.51
CA GLU A 118 -12.60 -14.77 20.66
C GLU A 118 -12.94 -15.39 19.30
N SER A 119 -12.76 -16.72 19.17
CA SER A 119 -12.96 -17.45 17.92
C SER A 119 -14.40 -17.38 17.38
N ARG A 120 -15.39 -17.19 18.26
CA ARG A 120 -16.83 -17.20 17.92
C ARG A 120 -17.26 -16.00 17.07
N LEU A 121 -16.59 -14.85 17.20
CA LEU A 121 -16.88 -13.63 16.44
C LEU A 121 -15.88 -13.39 15.29
N SER A 122 -14.94 -14.31 15.07
CA SER A 122 -13.87 -14.18 14.09
C SER A 122 -14.36 -13.87 12.67
N GLY A 123 -15.39 -14.59 12.22
CA GLY A 123 -15.98 -14.40 10.89
C GLY A 123 -16.67 -13.03 10.72
N GLN A 124 -17.33 -12.52 11.77
CA GLN A 124 -18.03 -11.23 11.71
C GLN A 124 -17.05 -10.07 11.61
N PHE A 125 -16.02 -10.03 12.47
CA PHE A 125 -14.99 -8.99 12.42
C PHE A 125 -14.16 -9.05 11.14
N ALA A 126 -13.81 -10.24 10.66
CA ALA A 126 -13.16 -10.41 9.37
C ALA A 126 -14.03 -9.89 8.21
N GLY A 127 -15.33 -10.19 8.22
CA GLY A 127 -16.28 -9.69 7.22
C GLY A 127 -16.40 -8.16 7.22
N GLN A 128 -16.51 -7.55 8.40
CA GLN A 128 -16.54 -6.07 8.52
C GLN A 128 -15.25 -5.44 8.01
N LEU A 129 -14.09 -6.02 8.34
CA LEU A 129 -12.81 -5.50 7.86
C LEU A 129 -12.68 -5.64 6.34
N TYR A 130 -13.09 -6.77 5.75
CA TYR A 130 -13.10 -6.93 4.30
C TYR A 130 -14.06 -5.95 3.62
N PHE A 131 -15.22 -5.66 4.21
CA PHE A 131 -16.13 -4.63 3.71
C PHE A 131 -15.44 -3.27 3.70
N VAL A 132 -14.89 -2.82 4.83
CA VAL A 132 -14.22 -1.51 4.94
C VAL A 132 -13.02 -1.43 3.98
N SER A 133 -12.21 -2.48 3.90
CA SER A 133 -11.04 -2.56 3.02
C SER A 133 -11.43 -2.49 1.54
N THR A 134 -12.46 -3.24 1.13
CA THR A 134 -12.90 -3.30 -0.27
C THR A 134 -13.62 -2.02 -0.67
N PHE A 135 -14.52 -1.52 0.17
CA PHE A 135 -15.23 -0.27 -0.07
C PHE A 135 -14.26 0.91 -0.10
N GLY A 136 -13.34 1.00 0.87
CA GLY A 136 -12.30 2.02 0.91
C GLY A 136 -11.38 1.96 -0.31
N SER A 137 -11.04 0.75 -0.78
CA SER A 137 -10.27 0.54 -2.01
C SER A 137 -11.04 1.03 -3.25
N ALA A 138 -12.32 0.69 -3.39
CA ALA A 138 -13.15 1.15 -4.50
C ALA A 138 -13.32 2.68 -4.49
N ALA A 139 -13.64 3.25 -3.33
CA ALA A 139 -13.76 4.70 -3.15
C ALA A 139 -12.43 5.41 -3.43
N GLY A 140 -11.31 4.91 -2.91
CA GLY A 140 -9.98 5.45 -3.16
C GLY A 140 -9.58 5.38 -4.63
N THR A 141 -9.85 4.27 -5.31
CA THR A 141 -9.63 4.13 -6.75
C THR A 141 -10.45 5.14 -7.55
N LEU A 142 -11.76 5.27 -7.28
CA LEU A 142 -12.61 6.25 -7.97
C LEU A 142 -12.18 7.69 -7.69
N LEU A 143 -11.96 8.05 -6.43
CA LEU A 143 -11.50 9.38 -6.04
C LEU A 143 -10.18 9.72 -6.71
N THR A 144 -9.22 8.80 -6.71
CA THR A 144 -7.90 9.02 -7.32
C THR A 144 -8.02 9.20 -8.83
N SER A 145 -8.68 8.26 -9.50
CA SER A 145 -8.76 8.20 -10.96
C SER A 145 -9.64 9.31 -11.57
N PHE A 146 -10.71 9.73 -10.89
CA PHE A 146 -11.69 10.66 -11.44
C PHE A 146 -11.55 12.08 -10.91
N TYR A 147 -11.03 12.28 -9.69
CA TYR A 147 -11.04 13.60 -9.05
C TYR A 147 -9.64 14.08 -8.68
N LEU A 148 -8.89 13.33 -7.86
CA LEU A 148 -7.60 13.81 -7.33
C LEU A 148 -6.62 14.14 -8.45
N VAL A 149 -6.58 13.32 -9.49
CA VAL A 149 -5.70 13.50 -10.64
C VAL A 149 -6.13 14.65 -11.56
N LEU A 150 -7.36 15.17 -11.44
CA LEU A 150 -7.80 16.37 -12.16
C LEU A 150 -7.34 17.67 -11.47
N TYR A 151 -7.29 17.66 -10.14
CA TYR A 151 -7.02 18.87 -9.34
C TYR A 151 -5.58 18.95 -8.82
N PHE A 152 -4.88 17.81 -8.72
CA PHE A 152 -3.57 17.72 -8.11
C PHE A 152 -2.57 16.99 -9.00
N GLU A 153 -1.30 17.34 -8.86
CA GLU A 153 -0.21 16.60 -9.48
C GLU A 153 -0.02 15.24 -8.78
N ILE A 154 0.54 14.27 -9.51
CA ILE A 154 0.75 12.90 -8.99
C ILE A 154 1.55 12.92 -7.68
N GLN A 155 2.61 13.73 -7.62
CA GLN A 155 3.45 13.86 -6.42
C GLN A 155 2.67 14.41 -5.23
N GLN A 156 1.76 15.37 -5.46
CA GLN A 156 0.90 15.93 -4.41
C GLN A 156 -0.11 14.91 -3.88
N VAL A 157 -0.70 14.10 -4.77
CA VAL A 157 -1.62 13.03 -4.37
C VAL A 157 -0.91 11.99 -3.52
N ILE A 158 0.27 11.52 -3.95
CA ILE A 158 1.06 10.54 -3.18
C ILE A 158 1.48 11.14 -1.83
N ALA A 159 1.96 12.38 -1.80
CA ALA A 159 2.32 13.08 -0.57
C ALA A 159 1.12 13.19 0.39
N GLY A 160 -0.07 13.49 -0.13
CA GLY A 160 -1.31 13.50 0.66
C GLY A 160 -1.65 12.13 1.26
N LEU A 161 -1.53 11.06 0.48
CA LEU A 161 -1.76 9.69 0.96
C LEU A 161 -0.76 9.27 2.04
N ILE A 162 0.52 9.65 1.87
CA ILE A 162 1.57 9.47 2.89
C ILE A 162 1.20 10.25 4.15
N GLY A 163 0.82 11.52 4.01
CA GLY A 163 0.41 12.38 5.13
C GLY A 163 -0.77 11.81 5.91
N VAL A 164 -1.81 11.33 5.24
CA VAL A 164 -2.97 10.68 5.88
C VAL A 164 -2.53 9.41 6.61
N SER A 165 -1.69 8.59 6.00
CA SER A 165 -1.20 7.34 6.62
C SER A 165 -0.35 7.60 7.85
N LEU A 166 0.55 8.58 7.79
CA LEU A 166 1.35 9.04 8.93
C LEU A 166 0.49 9.63 10.04
N MET A 167 -0.51 10.44 9.70
CA MET A 167 -1.44 11.03 10.66
C MET A 167 -2.22 9.95 11.40
N LEU A 168 -2.77 8.96 10.68
CA LEU A 168 -3.49 7.84 11.29
C LEU A 168 -2.57 6.99 12.16
N GLY A 169 -1.35 6.71 11.70
CA GLY A 169 -0.35 6.00 12.48
C GLY A 169 0.02 6.75 13.77
N ALA A 170 0.33 8.04 13.67
CA ALA A 170 0.66 8.88 14.82
C ALA A 170 -0.52 8.97 15.81
N LEU A 171 -1.74 9.19 15.32
CA LEU A 171 -2.93 9.23 16.15
C LEU A 171 -3.15 7.91 16.89
N THR A 172 -2.93 6.78 16.22
CA THR A 172 -3.04 5.45 16.83
C THR A 172 -1.96 5.20 17.89
N LEU A 173 -0.75 5.73 17.71
CA LEU A 173 0.31 5.68 18.74
C LEU A 173 -0.02 6.54 19.96
N LEU A 174 -0.61 7.73 19.75
CA LEU A 174 -0.92 8.68 20.81
C LEU A 174 -2.18 8.31 21.60
N LEU A 175 -3.22 7.82 20.92
CA LEU A 175 -4.50 7.45 21.53
C LEU A 175 -4.59 5.97 21.91
N GLY A 176 -3.66 5.14 21.43
CA GLY A 176 -3.62 3.73 21.74
C GLY A 176 -3.44 3.53 23.26
N PRO A 177 -4.34 2.80 23.95
CA PRO A 177 -4.23 2.60 25.39
C PRO A 177 -2.85 2.00 25.73
N ALA A 178 -2.22 2.52 26.79
CA ALA A 178 -0.87 2.13 27.23
C ALA A 178 -0.78 0.69 27.78
N THR A 179 -1.87 -0.09 27.67
CA THR A 179 -2.04 -1.38 28.32
C THR A 179 -1.93 -2.51 27.31
N ASP A 180 -0.70 -2.93 27.02
CA ASP A 180 -0.46 -4.24 26.38
C ASP A 180 0.73 -4.97 27.03
N GLU A 181 1.13 -4.56 28.24
CA GLU A 181 2.20 -5.19 29.03
C GLU A 181 1.71 -6.20 30.09
N SER A 182 0.41 -6.53 30.15
CA SER A 182 -0.06 -7.44 31.22
C SER A 182 -1.27 -8.32 30.89
N ARG A 183 -1.17 -9.18 29.86
CA ARG A 183 -2.03 -10.38 29.76
C ARG A 183 -1.24 -11.58 29.28
#